data_AF-A0A157T6C1-F1
#
_entry.id   AF-A0A157T6C1-F1
#
_cell.length_a   1.000
_cell.length_b   1.000
_cell.length_c   1.000
_cell.angle_alpha   90.00
_cell.angle_beta   90.00
_cell.angle_gamma   90.00
#
_symmetry.space_group_name_H-M   'P 1'
#
loop_
_entity.id
_entity.type
_entity.pdbx_description
1 polymer ?
#
loop_
_entity_poly.entity_id
_entity_poly.type
_entity_poly.pdbx_seq_one_letter_code
_entity_poly.pdbx_strand_id
1 'polypeptide(L)'
;MIKSIILMPIYIYCIDKDKLIYCNNTGELYYVFEYTRNNELLLSKCRNSKCEQVDDVISELGKYRFANEIDNFDEIMGKIDEITSFLTKHNLKIYFIGDSSVLEAIYTPLLFYYKYFGLKEAKDKVNYVKSWLDKLILARRVLDKIGIMEFKSHMDTLDGRYAIWLNTEDESTSFISSEGDLVKCWISYNDCDLLIERKGKRICIKSN
;
A
#
# COMPACT_ATOMS: atom_id res chain seq x y z
N MET A 1 25.93 21.90 13.68
CA MET A 1 24.49 21.93 13.98
C MET A 1 24.04 20.49 14.16
N ILE A 2 23.99 20.00 15.41
CA ILE A 2 23.61 18.60 15.69
C ILE A 2 22.09 18.54 15.57
N LYS A 3 21.58 17.96 14.48
CA LYS A 3 20.15 17.58 14.40
C LYS A 3 19.93 16.54 15.49
N SER A 4 19.28 16.94 16.58
CA SER A 4 18.83 16.03 17.61
C SER A 4 17.85 15.03 16.96
N ILE A 5 18.33 13.81 16.73
CA ILE A 5 17.50 12.69 16.32
C ILE A 5 16.66 12.37 17.56
N ILE A 6 15.43 12.90 17.60
CA ILE A 6 14.43 12.40 18.53
C ILE A 6 14.07 11.01 18.00
N LEU A 7 14.66 9.99 18.63
CA LEU A 7 14.33 8.58 18.36
C LEU A 7 12.86 8.38 18.75
N MET A 8 12.07 7.91 17.80
CA MET A 8 10.71 7.43 18.00
C MET A 8 10.74 6.13 18.82
N PRO A 9 9.58 5.63 19.31
CA PRO A 9 9.52 4.40 20.09
C PRO A 9 10.30 3.24 19.45
N ILE A 10 11.03 2.51 20.30
CA ILE A 10 11.84 1.35 19.96
C ILE A 10 11.01 0.10 20.26
N TYR A 11 10.88 -0.80 19.29
CA TYR A 11 10.11 -2.04 19.44
C TYR A 11 11.04 -3.23 19.31
N ILE A 12 10.95 -4.16 20.28
CA ILE A 12 11.84 -5.33 20.34
C ILE A 12 11.02 -6.58 20.04
N TYR A 13 11.49 -7.33 19.04
CA TYR A 13 10.86 -8.56 18.57
C TYR A 13 11.80 -9.75 18.72
N CYS A 14 11.35 -10.76 19.45
CA CYS A 14 12.03 -12.05 19.57
C CYS A 14 11.53 -12.99 18.48
N ILE A 15 12.38 -13.95 18.10
CA ILE A 15 12.03 -15.00 17.15
C ILE A 15 11.52 -16.22 17.93
N ASP A 16 10.31 -16.68 17.60
CA ASP A 16 9.81 -17.99 17.98
C ASP A 16 9.43 -18.75 16.71
N LYS A 17 10.27 -19.74 16.33
CA LYS A 17 10.19 -20.44 15.05
C LYS A 17 10.21 -19.47 13.86
N ASP A 18 9.10 -19.38 13.13
CA ASP A 18 8.88 -18.51 11.98
C ASP A 18 8.13 -17.21 12.36
N LYS A 19 8.03 -16.90 13.65
CA LYS A 19 7.25 -15.75 14.13
C LYS A 19 8.10 -14.70 14.83
N LEU A 20 7.71 -13.44 14.62
CA LEU A 20 8.13 -12.29 15.41
C LEU A 20 7.11 -12.05 16.52
N ILE A 21 7.58 -12.08 17.76
CA ILE A 21 6.78 -11.86 18.97
C ILE A 21 7.36 -10.67 19.73
N TYR A 22 6.50 -9.73 20.10
CA TYR A 22 6.92 -8.59 20.93
C TYR A 22 7.46 -9.10 22.27
N CYS A 23 8.66 -8.66 22.66
CA CYS A 23 9.30 -9.13 23.88
C CYS A 23 10.03 -8.01 24.62
N ASN A 24 10.01 -8.08 25.96
CA ASN A 24 10.72 -7.14 26.84
C ASN A 24 12.11 -7.64 27.25
N ASN A 25 12.50 -8.85 26.84
CA ASN A 25 13.77 -9.45 27.20
C ASN A 25 14.59 -9.74 25.94
N THR A 26 15.87 -9.41 25.99
CA THR A 26 16.82 -9.64 24.90
C THR A 26 17.30 -11.09 24.99
N GLY A 27 16.60 -11.99 24.29
CA GLY A 27 17.02 -13.39 24.15
C GLY A 27 18.35 -13.55 23.38
N GLU A 28 18.71 -14.79 23.01
CA GLU A 28 19.95 -15.03 22.26
C GLU A 28 19.94 -14.28 20.91
N LEU A 29 18.78 -14.20 20.24
CA LEU A 29 18.57 -13.50 18.98
C LEU A 29 17.25 -12.72 19.03
N TYR A 30 17.31 -11.42 18.71
CA TYR A 30 16.13 -10.54 18.62
C TYR A 30 16.38 -9.42 17.60
N TYR A 31 15.30 -8.78 17.16
CA TYR A 31 15.33 -7.62 16.28
C TYR A 31 14.84 -6.37 17.01
N VAL A 32 15.45 -5.24 16.68
CA VAL A 32 15.05 -3.93 17.14
C VAL A 32 14.53 -3.16 15.94
N PHE A 33 13.28 -2.76 16.01
CA PHE A 33 12.59 -1.94 15.02
C PHE A 33 12.58 -0.51 15.51
N GLU A 34 13.21 0.37 14.75
CA GLU A 34 13.27 1.80 15.00
C GLU A 34 12.68 2.54 13.80
N TYR A 35 11.98 3.64 14.06
CA TYR A 35 11.32 4.40 13.00
C TYR A 35 11.86 5.82 12.93
N THR A 36 12.22 6.27 11.73
CA THR A 36 12.59 7.67 11.53
C THR A 36 11.34 8.56 11.59
N ARG A 37 11.53 9.88 11.71
CA ARG A 37 10.41 10.84 11.64
C ARG A 37 9.63 10.76 10.32
N ASN A 38 10.26 10.26 9.27
CA ASN A 38 9.63 10.05 7.96
C ASN A 38 8.97 8.66 7.86
N ASN A 39 8.82 7.98 9.00
CA ASN A 39 8.35 6.60 9.15
C ASN A 39 9.26 5.53 8.53
N GLU A 40 10.48 5.83 8.10
CA GLU A 40 11.37 4.78 7.54
C GLU A 40 11.71 3.76 8.63
N LEU A 41 11.69 2.47 8.27
CA LEU A 41 12.05 1.38 9.17
C LEU A 41 13.57 1.18 9.16
N LEU A 42 14.19 1.42 10.31
CA LEU A 42 15.54 0.99 10.63
C LEU A 42 15.47 -0.32 11.41
N LEU A 43 16.16 -1.34 10.93
CA LEU A 43 16.18 -2.65 11.56
C LEU A 43 17.58 -2.94 12.08
N SER A 44 17.67 -3.31 13.36
CA SER A 44 18.89 -3.88 13.93
C SER A 44 18.66 -5.34 14.32
N LYS A 45 19.60 -6.21 13.98
CA LYS A 45 19.64 -7.60 14.42
C LYS A 45 20.61 -7.71 15.58
N CYS A 46 20.15 -8.24 16.70
CA CYS A 46 20.94 -8.33 17.91
C CYS A 46 21.14 -9.78 18.34
N ARG A 47 22.39 -10.17 18.60
CA ARG A 47 22.74 -11.47 19.18
C ARG A 47 23.56 -11.28 20.44
N ASN A 48 23.12 -11.82 21.57
CA ASN A 48 23.79 -11.65 22.87
C ASN A 48 24.15 -10.19 23.16
N SER A 49 23.18 -9.28 22.97
CA SER A 49 23.31 -7.82 23.16
C SER A 49 24.27 -7.09 22.21
N LYS A 50 24.84 -7.77 21.20
CA LYS A 50 25.57 -7.11 20.10
C LYS A 50 24.63 -6.92 18.93
N CYS A 51 24.43 -5.66 18.53
CA CYS A 51 23.49 -5.29 17.48
C CYS A 51 24.23 -4.81 16.23
N GLU A 52 23.75 -5.25 15.07
CA GLU A 52 24.20 -4.82 13.75
C GLU A 52 22.99 -4.33 12.96
N GLN A 53 23.15 -3.21 12.27
CA GLN A 53 22.11 -2.68 11.40
C GLN A 53 21.96 -3.60 10.18
N VAL A 54 20.71 -3.88 9.81
CA VAL A 54 20.35 -4.70 8.65
C VAL A 54 20.08 -3.78 7.47
N ASP A 55 20.89 -3.91 6.42
CA ASP A 55 20.71 -3.13 5.19
C ASP A 55 19.53 -3.66 4.36
N ASP A 56 19.44 -4.97 4.15
CA ASP A 56 18.35 -5.62 3.41
C ASP A 56 17.26 -6.13 4.36
N VAL A 57 16.42 -5.19 4.79
CA VAL A 57 15.30 -5.43 5.71
C VAL A 57 14.34 -6.49 5.16
N ILE A 58 14.04 -6.46 3.86
CA ILE A 58 13.04 -7.35 3.24
C ILE A 58 13.53 -8.78 3.23
N SER A 59 14.76 -9.02 2.76
CA SER A 59 15.35 -10.36 2.72
C SER A 59 15.53 -10.95 4.11
N GLU A 60 15.88 -10.11 5.09
CA GLU A 60 16.10 -10.58 6.46
C GLU A 60 14.78 -10.89 7.18
N LEU A 61 13.79 -10.00 7.11
CA LEU A 61 12.51 -10.20 7.80
C LEU A 61 11.56 -11.13 7.05
N GLY A 62 11.68 -11.26 5.73
CA GLY A 62 10.82 -12.09 4.88
C GLY A 62 10.73 -13.57 5.27
N LYS A 63 11.59 -14.03 6.18
CA LYS A 63 11.62 -15.38 6.77
C LYS A 63 10.62 -15.55 7.92
N TYR A 64 10.05 -14.46 8.44
CA TYR A 64 9.23 -14.46 9.64
C TYR A 64 7.86 -13.82 9.39
N ARG A 65 6.92 -14.01 10.31
CA ARG A 65 5.62 -13.33 10.32
C ARG A 65 5.32 -12.78 11.72
N PHE A 66 4.63 -11.65 11.84
CA PHE A 66 4.13 -11.21 13.14
C PHE A 66 3.06 -12.18 13.66
N ALA A 67 3.15 -12.59 14.92
CA ALA A 67 2.28 -13.63 15.46
C ALA A 67 0.78 -13.29 15.46
N ASN A 68 0.41 -12.01 15.54
CA ASN A 68 -0.98 -11.57 15.74
C ASN A 68 -1.61 -10.88 14.52
N GLU A 69 -0.88 -10.72 13.42
CA GLU A 69 -1.27 -9.85 12.31
C GLU A 69 -1.32 -10.57 10.95
N ILE A 70 -1.30 -11.91 10.97
CA ILE A 70 -1.21 -12.75 9.77
C ILE A 70 -2.46 -12.60 8.91
N ASP A 71 -3.65 -12.69 9.50
CA ASP A 71 -4.91 -12.62 8.75
C ASP A 71 -5.10 -11.27 8.04
N ASN A 72 -4.74 -10.17 8.71
CA ASN A 72 -4.80 -8.83 8.13
C ASN A 72 -3.81 -8.67 6.97
N PHE A 73 -2.63 -9.27 7.08
CA PHE A 73 -1.63 -9.27 6.01
C PHE A 73 -2.11 -10.08 4.82
N ASP A 74 -2.57 -11.32 5.04
CA ASP A 74 -3.04 -12.19 3.97
C ASP A 74 -4.25 -11.56 3.24
N GLU A 75 -5.16 -10.88 3.95
CA GLU A 75 -6.25 -10.10 3.35
C GLU A 75 -5.72 -8.97 2.45
N ILE A 76 -4.79 -8.16 2.95
CA ILE A 76 -4.20 -7.04 2.19
C ILE A 76 -3.45 -7.56 0.96
N MET A 77 -2.66 -8.63 1.10
CA MET A 77 -1.95 -9.27 0.01
C MET A 77 -2.90 -9.77 -1.07
N GLY A 78 -4.00 -10.43 -0.69
CA GLY A 78 -5.00 -10.87 -1.65
C GLY A 78 -5.59 -9.72 -2.48
N LYS A 79 -5.87 -8.57 -1.85
CA LYS A 79 -6.33 -7.36 -2.57
C LYS A 79 -5.24 -6.79 -3.48
N ILE A 80 -3.99 -6.76 -3.02
CA ILE A 80 -2.85 -6.27 -3.81
C ILE A 80 -2.59 -7.15 -5.03
N ASP A 81 -2.68 -8.47 -4.91
CA ASP A 81 -2.52 -9.39 -6.04
C ASP A 81 -3.61 -9.16 -7.09
N GLU A 82 -4.85 -8.97 -6.64
CA GLU A 82 -5.99 -8.64 -7.52
C GLU A 82 -5.77 -7.31 -8.27
N ILE A 83 -5.34 -6.27 -7.56
CA ILE A 83 -5.05 -4.95 -8.13
C ILE A 83 -3.87 -5.04 -9.10
N THR A 84 -2.77 -5.68 -8.70
CA THR A 84 -1.53 -5.75 -9.48
C THR A 84 -1.76 -6.47 -10.80
N SER A 85 -2.52 -7.57 -10.78
CA SER A 85 -2.91 -8.29 -12.00
C SER A 85 -3.67 -7.38 -12.97
N PHE A 86 -4.61 -6.58 -12.46
CA PHE A 86 -5.34 -5.60 -13.27
C PHE A 86 -4.42 -4.50 -13.83
N LEU A 87 -3.53 -3.94 -13.00
CA LEU A 87 -2.59 -2.91 -13.43
C LEU A 87 -1.66 -3.42 -14.53
N THR A 88 -1.12 -4.63 -14.38
CA THR A 88 -0.26 -5.25 -15.38
C THR A 88 -1.00 -5.54 -16.68
N LYS A 89 -2.21 -6.12 -16.61
CA LYS A 89 -3.05 -6.45 -17.78
C LYS A 89 -3.27 -5.23 -18.68
N HIS A 90 -3.43 -4.06 -18.07
CA HIS A 90 -3.77 -2.82 -18.77
C HIS A 90 -2.63 -1.81 -18.85
N ASN A 91 -1.40 -2.20 -18.47
CA ASN A 91 -0.22 -1.34 -18.45
C ASN A 91 -0.44 -0.01 -17.70
N LEU A 92 -1.06 -0.11 -16.52
CA LEU A 92 -1.42 1.02 -15.66
C LEU A 92 -0.39 1.24 -14.56
N LYS A 93 -0.26 2.50 -14.13
CA LYS A 93 0.51 2.93 -12.98
C LYS A 93 -0.37 3.79 -12.08
N ILE A 94 -0.28 3.54 -10.78
CA ILE A 94 -1.00 4.32 -9.78
C ILE A 94 -0.16 5.52 -9.37
N TYR A 95 -0.82 6.68 -9.33
CA TYR A 95 -0.34 7.95 -8.82
C TYR A 95 -1.22 8.35 -7.63
N PHE A 96 -0.59 8.64 -6.50
CA PHE A 96 -1.27 8.96 -5.25
C PHE A 96 -0.80 10.31 -4.73
N ILE A 97 -1.73 11.24 -4.50
CA ILE A 97 -1.41 12.54 -3.88
C ILE A 97 -1.66 12.42 -2.37
N GLY A 98 -0.60 12.47 -1.56
CA GLY A 98 -0.71 12.40 -0.11
C GLY A 98 0.24 11.37 0.52
N ASP A 99 -0.25 10.63 1.52
CA ASP A 99 0.52 9.60 2.23
C ASP A 99 0.91 8.46 1.26
N SER A 100 2.21 8.21 1.12
CA SER A 100 2.74 7.21 0.18
C SER A 100 2.55 5.76 0.62
N SER A 101 2.00 5.51 1.82
CA SER A 101 1.75 4.14 2.34
C SER A 101 0.88 3.29 1.42
N VAL A 102 -0.06 3.89 0.68
CA VAL A 102 -0.87 3.19 -0.33
C VAL A 102 0.02 2.68 -1.48
N LEU A 103 0.91 3.54 -2.00
CA LEU A 103 1.84 3.14 -3.07
C LEU A 103 2.85 2.11 -2.57
N GLU A 104 3.34 2.28 -1.34
CA GLU A 104 4.26 1.34 -0.71
C GLU A 104 3.62 -0.04 -0.52
N ALA A 105 2.35 -0.10 -0.11
CA ALA A 105 1.62 -1.35 -0.01
C ALA A 105 1.52 -2.05 -1.38
N ILE A 106 1.24 -1.31 -2.45
CA ILE A 106 1.05 -1.87 -3.80
C ILE A 106 2.39 -2.32 -4.42
N TYR A 107 3.44 -1.49 -4.34
CA TYR A 107 4.71 -1.74 -5.04
C TYR A 107 5.74 -2.50 -4.19
N THR A 108 5.65 -2.41 -2.86
CA THR A 108 6.57 -3.06 -1.92
C THR A 108 5.82 -3.63 -0.70
N PRO A 109 4.89 -4.56 -0.90
CA PRO A 109 3.97 -5.03 0.13
C PRO A 109 4.64 -5.57 1.40
N LEU A 110 5.75 -6.29 1.26
CA LEU A 110 6.48 -6.83 2.40
C LEU A 110 7.12 -5.73 3.25
N LEU A 111 7.65 -4.67 2.61
CA LEU A 111 8.19 -3.52 3.34
C LEU A 111 7.07 -2.81 4.12
N PHE A 112 5.93 -2.59 3.45
CA PHE A 112 4.73 -2.04 4.09
C PHE A 112 4.31 -2.88 5.31
N TYR A 113 4.29 -4.21 5.16
CA TYR A 113 3.95 -5.13 6.25
C TYR A 113 4.85 -4.94 7.47
N TYR A 114 6.17 -5.04 7.31
CA TYR A 114 7.10 -4.91 8.44
C TYR A 114 7.14 -3.50 9.02
N LYS A 115 6.88 -2.48 8.20
CA LYS A 115 6.86 -1.09 8.64
C LYS A 115 5.62 -0.75 9.48
N TYR A 116 4.45 -1.27 9.14
CA TYR A 116 3.19 -0.82 9.76
C TYR A 116 2.46 -1.86 10.62
N PHE A 117 2.73 -3.16 10.47
CA PHE A 117 2.03 -4.17 11.28
C PHE A 117 2.74 -4.50 12.59
N GLY A 118 4.03 -4.21 12.69
CA GLY A 118 4.78 -4.30 13.94
C GLY A 118 4.46 -3.20 14.94
N LEU A 119 3.49 -2.32 14.66
CA LEU A 119 3.23 -1.10 15.42
C LEU A 119 1.75 -1.00 15.78
N LYS A 120 1.42 -1.00 17.08
CA LYS A 120 0.04 -0.79 17.54
C LYS A 120 -0.50 0.57 17.08
N GLU A 121 0.37 1.58 17.07
CA GLU A 121 0.07 2.97 16.69
C GLU A 121 -0.16 3.14 15.18
N ALA A 122 0.27 2.17 14.35
CA ALA A 122 0.08 2.22 12.91
C ALA A 122 -1.26 1.63 12.45
N LYS A 123 -2.12 1.19 13.38
CA LYS A 123 -3.45 0.63 13.06
C LYS A 123 -4.28 1.54 12.16
N ASP A 124 -4.24 2.85 12.39
CA ASP A 124 -4.96 3.83 11.56
C ASP A 124 -4.41 3.87 10.13
N LYS A 125 -3.09 3.72 9.95
CA LYS A 125 -2.46 3.62 8.62
C LYS A 125 -2.83 2.33 7.91
N VAL A 126 -2.84 1.20 8.62
CA VAL A 126 -3.28 -0.08 8.06
C VAL A 126 -4.74 0.01 7.62
N ASN A 127 -5.62 0.57 8.45
CA ASN A 127 -7.04 0.78 8.10
C ASN A 127 -7.21 1.72 6.91
N TYR A 128 -6.43 2.80 6.87
CA TYR A 128 -6.41 3.74 5.75
C TYR A 128 -6.05 3.04 4.44
N VAL A 129 -4.98 2.24 4.43
CA VAL A 129 -4.58 1.46 3.24
C VAL A 129 -5.64 0.44 2.87
N LYS A 130 -6.22 -0.29 3.84
CA LYS A 130 -7.31 -1.22 3.56
C LYS A 130 -8.47 -0.53 2.82
N SER A 131 -8.90 0.65 3.30
CA SER A 131 -9.96 1.44 2.65
C SER A 131 -9.61 1.82 1.22
N TRP A 132 -8.36 2.20 0.94
CA TRP A 132 -7.92 2.52 -0.42
C TRP A 132 -7.86 1.29 -1.33
N LEU A 133 -7.41 0.15 -0.81
CA LEU A 133 -7.42 -1.10 -1.56
C LEU A 133 -8.87 -1.50 -1.90
N ASP A 134 -9.82 -1.34 -0.99
CA ASP A 134 -11.24 -1.60 -1.27
C ASP A 134 -11.80 -0.72 -2.38
N LYS A 135 -11.47 0.58 -2.38
CA LYS A 135 -11.83 1.52 -3.45
C LYS A 135 -11.23 1.13 -4.80
N LEU A 136 -9.96 0.70 -4.81
CA LEU A 136 -9.27 0.23 -6.02
C LEU A 136 -9.90 -1.05 -6.57
N ILE A 137 -10.26 -1.98 -5.70
CA ILE A 137 -10.96 -3.22 -6.06
C ILE A 137 -12.34 -2.90 -6.64
N LEU A 138 -13.07 -1.97 -6.03
CA LEU A 138 -14.34 -1.46 -6.55
C LEU A 138 -14.16 -0.87 -7.95
N ALA A 139 -13.18 0.03 -8.12
CA ALA A 139 -12.85 0.61 -9.42
C ALA A 139 -12.58 -0.48 -10.46
N ARG A 140 -11.67 -1.40 -10.17
CA ARG A 140 -11.34 -2.53 -11.03
C ARG A 140 -12.57 -3.33 -11.46
N ARG A 141 -13.45 -3.70 -10.52
CA ARG A 141 -14.69 -4.46 -10.80
C ARG A 141 -15.65 -3.69 -11.71
N VAL A 142 -15.85 -2.40 -11.45
CA VAL A 142 -16.75 -1.57 -12.26
C VAL A 142 -16.18 -1.36 -13.66
N LEU A 143 -14.88 -1.12 -13.77
CA LEU A 143 -14.19 -0.98 -15.04
C LEU A 143 -14.24 -2.27 -15.88
N ASP A 144 -13.99 -3.43 -15.26
CA ASP A 144 -14.15 -4.74 -15.92
C ASP A 144 -15.59 -4.95 -16.42
N LYS A 145 -16.60 -4.55 -15.64
CA LYS A 145 -18.02 -4.65 -16.02
C LYS A 145 -18.39 -3.74 -17.19
N ILE A 146 -17.83 -2.53 -17.26
CA ILE A 146 -18.04 -1.60 -18.39
C ILE A 146 -17.32 -2.12 -19.64
N GLY A 147 -16.25 -2.88 -19.46
CA GLY A 147 -15.41 -3.41 -20.53
C GLY A 147 -14.49 -2.31 -21.05
N ILE A 148 -13.21 -2.39 -20.69
CA ILE A 148 -12.20 -1.44 -21.16
C ILE A 148 -11.60 -1.94 -22.47
N MET A 149 -11.65 -1.12 -23.52
CA MET A 149 -10.92 -1.37 -24.77
C MET A 149 -9.54 -0.72 -24.76
N GLU A 150 -9.46 0.55 -24.32
CA GLU A 150 -8.23 1.33 -24.38
C GLU A 150 -8.22 2.39 -23.27
N PHE A 151 -7.13 2.51 -22.52
CA PHE A 151 -6.94 3.65 -21.62
C PHE A 151 -6.47 4.88 -22.40
N LYS A 152 -6.90 6.06 -21.97
CA LYS A 152 -6.55 7.37 -22.57
C LYS A 152 -5.82 8.29 -21.59
N SER A 153 -5.78 7.92 -20.31
CA SER A 153 -5.21 8.75 -19.24
C SER A 153 -3.69 8.72 -19.34
N HIS A 154 -3.14 9.71 -20.03
CA HIS A 154 -1.71 9.97 -20.13
C HIS A 154 -1.34 11.10 -19.17
N MET A 155 -0.44 10.84 -18.22
CA MET A 155 0.62 11.82 -18.02
C MET A 155 1.58 11.65 -19.19
N ASP A 156 2.14 12.75 -19.70
CA ASP A 156 3.27 12.78 -20.64
C ASP A 156 4.50 12.05 -20.07
N THR A 157 4.41 10.73 -19.94
CA THR A 157 5.40 9.88 -19.31
C THR A 157 6.10 9.10 -20.40
N LEU A 158 7.41 9.34 -20.50
CA LEU A 158 8.33 8.70 -21.44
C LEU A 158 8.36 7.16 -21.31
N ASP A 159 7.71 6.58 -20.30
CA ASP A 159 7.66 5.14 -20.03
C ASP A 159 6.41 4.43 -20.61
N GLY A 160 5.48 5.18 -21.24
CA GLY A 160 4.37 4.62 -22.02
C GLY A 160 3.24 3.96 -21.20
N ARG A 161 3.17 4.21 -19.88
CA ARG A 161 2.12 3.65 -19.00
C ARG A 161 0.94 4.60 -18.81
N TYR A 162 -0.23 4.05 -18.57
CA TYR A 162 -1.45 4.81 -18.29
C TYR A 162 -1.58 5.16 -16.80
N ALA A 163 -2.19 6.29 -16.47
CA ALA A 163 -2.29 6.79 -15.10
C ALA A 163 -3.64 6.45 -14.45
N ILE A 164 -3.58 5.84 -13.26
CA ILE A 164 -4.68 5.87 -12.29
C ILE A 164 -4.35 6.86 -11.20
N TRP A 165 -5.22 7.87 -11.04
CA TRP A 165 -5.06 8.91 -10.05
C TRP A 165 -5.89 8.61 -8.81
N LEU A 166 -5.27 8.78 -7.65
CA LEU A 166 -5.88 8.58 -6.36
C LEU A 166 -5.75 9.85 -5.51
N ASN A 167 -6.79 10.11 -4.74
CA ASN A 167 -6.88 11.23 -3.79
C ASN A 167 -6.73 12.61 -4.46
N THR A 168 -7.42 12.81 -5.58
CA THR A 168 -7.46 14.07 -6.32
C THR A 168 -8.83 14.27 -6.94
N GLU A 169 -9.29 15.51 -6.92
CA GLU A 169 -10.57 15.90 -7.53
C GLU A 169 -10.42 16.37 -8.97
N ASP A 170 -9.22 16.79 -9.34
CA ASP A 170 -8.95 17.42 -10.63
C ASP A 170 -8.64 16.39 -11.72
N GLU A 171 -8.05 15.26 -11.34
CA GLU A 171 -7.56 14.26 -12.28
C GLU A 171 -8.48 13.04 -12.36
N SER A 172 -8.74 12.59 -13.59
CA SER A 172 -9.58 11.42 -13.86
C SER A 172 -8.85 10.39 -14.70
N THR A 173 -9.10 9.11 -14.41
CA THR A 173 -8.72 8.03 -15.32
C THR A 173 -9.73 7.95 -16.44
N SER A 174 -9.29 8.24 -17.66
CA SER A 174 -10.12 8.18 -18.86
C SER A 174 -9.81 6.93 -19.69
N PHE A 175 -10.83 6.31 -20.27
CA PHE A 175 -10.72 5.14 -21.14
C PHE A 175 -11.89 5.05 -22.15
N ILE A 176 -11.70 4.26 -23.21
CA ILE A 176 -12.74 3.91 -24.19
C ILE A 176 -13.35 2.57 -23.78
N SER A 177 -14.68 2.54 -23.66
CA SER A 177 -15.41 1.34 -23.32
C SER A 177 -15.58 0.40 -24.51
N SER A 178 -16.06 -0.82 -24.24
CA SER A 178 -16.47 -1.81 -25.25
C SER A 178 -17.58 -1.33 -26.19
N GLU A 179 -18.37 -0.32 -25.80
CA GLU A 179 -19.37 0.33 -26.64
C GLU A 179 -18.80 1.51 -27.45
N GLY A 180 -17.49 1.77 -27.37
CA GLY A 180 -16.80 2.82 -28.12
C GLY A 180 -16.96 4.23 -27.55
N ASP A 181 -17.53 4.39 -26.37
CA ASP A 181 -17.69 5.69 -25.72
C ASP A 181 -16.60 6.00 -24.68
N LEU A 182 -16.27 7.28 -24.54
CA LEU A 182 -15.32 7.78 -23.54
C LEU A 182 -15.96 7.71 -22.14
N VAL A 183 -15.25 7.09 -21.22
CA VAL A 183 -15.59 6.99 -19.81
C VAL A 183 -14.51 7.66 -18.99
N LYS A 184 -14.91 8.51 -18.04
CA LYS A 184 -14.02 9.13 -17.05
C LYS A 184 -14.32 8.57 -15.67
N CYS A 185 -13.29 8.34 -14.89
CA CYS A 185 -13.35 7.69 -13.60
C CYS A 185 -12.54 8.48 -12.56
N TRP A 186 -13.15 8.80 -11.43
CA TRP A 186 -12.49 9.40 -10.27
C TRP A 186 -12.64 8.46 -9.08
N ILE A 187 -11.57 8.28 -8.31
CA ILE A 187 -11.58 7.45 -7.10
C ILE A 187 -11.52 8.40 -5.90
N SER A 188 -12.49 8.28 -4.99
CA SER A 188 -12.65 9.14 -3.81
C SER A 188 -12.95 10.62 -4.16
N TYR A 189 -14.05 10.89 -4.87
CA TYR A 189 -14.49 12.23 -5.31
C TYR A 189 -15.84 12.63 -4.70
N ASN A 190 -15.94 13.79 -4.04
CA ASN A 190 -17.20 14.33 -3.48
C ASN A 190 -18.07 13.26 -2.77
N ASP A 191 -17.53 12.62 -1.74
CA ASP A 191 -18.15 11.54 -0.95
C ASP A 191 -18.48 10.23 -1.70
N CYS A 192 -18.10 10.12 -2.98
CA CYS A 192 -18.16 8.89 -3.75
C CYS A 192 -16.84 8.13 -3.62
N ASP A 193 -16.90 6.82 -3.39
CA ASP A 193 -15.71 5.98 -3.49
C ASP A 193 -15.24 5.85 -4.94
N LEU A 194 -16.19 5.81 -5.86
CA LEU A 194 -15.95 5.85 -7.29
C LEU A 194 -17.01 6.73 -7.97
N LEU A 195 -16.58 7.75 -8.71
CA LEU A 195 -17.44 8.50 -9.60
C LEU A 195 -17.11 8.11 -11.05
N ILE A 196 -18.14 7.82 -11.83
CA ILE A 196 -18.01 7.56 -13.26
C ILE A 196 -18.83 8.56 -14.06
N GLU A 197 -18.22 9.17 -15.07
CA GLU A 197 -18.91 9.95 -16.08
C GLU A 197 -18.89 9.21 -17.42
N ARG A 198 -20.09 8.98 -17.97
CA ARG A 198 -20.30 8.22 -19.20
C ARG A 198 -21.49 8.80 -19.96
N LYS A 199 -21.32 9.12 -21.26
CA LYS A 199 -22.37 9.71 -22.12
C LYS A 199 -23.09 10.91 -21.47
N GLY A 200 -22.33 11.77 -20.78
CA GLY A 200 -22.85 12.96 -20.08
C GLY A 200 -23.59 12.68 -18.77
N LYS A 201 -23.64 11.43 -18.30
CA LYS A 201 -24.24 11.04 -17.01
C LYS A 201 -23.15 10.74 -15.99
N ARG A 202 -23.34 11.25 -14.77
CA ARG A 202 -22.47 10.98 -13.62
C ARG A 202 -23.13 9.96 -12.70
N ILE A 203 -22.35 8.95 -12.30
CA ILE A 203 -22.80 7.84 -11.45
C ILE A 203 -21.84 7.77 -10.27
N CYS A 204 -22.35 8.08 -9.09
CA CYS A 204 -21.65 7.91 -7.82
C CYS A 204 -21.85 6.48 -7.30
N ILE A 205 -20.76 5.82 -6.93
CA ILE A 205 -20.76 4.46 -6.40
C ILE A 205 -20.02 4.48 -5.07
N LYS A 206 -20.62 3.85 -4.06
CA LYS A 206 -20.03 3.66 -2.73
C LYS A 206 -19.71 2.18 -2.51
N SER A 207 -18.64 1.93 -1.79
CA SER A 207 -18.25 0.62 -1.26
C SER A 207 -19.17 0.37 -0.07
N ASN A 208 -20.07 -0.62 -0.20
CA ASN A 208 -20.89 -1.06 0.93
C ASN A 208 -20.08 -1.92 1.88
#